data_AF-A0A4Y2PE18-F1
#
_entry.id   AF-A0A4Y2PE18-F1
#
_cell.length_a   1.000
_cell.length_b   1.000
_cell.length_c   1.000
_cell.angle_alpha   90.00
_cell.angle_beta   90.00
_cell.angle_gamma   90.00
#
_symmetry.space_group_name_H-M   'P 1'
#
loop_
_entity.id
_entity.type
_entity.pdbx_description
1 polymer ?
#
loop_
_entity_poly.entity_id
_entity_poly.type
_entity_poly.pdbx_seq_one_letter_code
_entity_poly.pdbx_strand_id
1 'polypeptide(L)'
;MKISKEECLNHVAKRLGTGLRNKIKEWRSKCVTNGSRKEESLKESTLFKHLNFYRKAIKDNVPDVQKMKTAIFVSLFHTSSTDKAPMHNEFPTGLTSWRFHQSALANNEKPKSHSSMKTKLSAQVLEKYL
;
A
#
# COMPACT_ATOMS: atom_id res chain seq x y z
N MET A 1 26.26 22.58 17.86
CA MET A 1 24.95 22.15 17.34
C MET A 1 25.19 21.18 16.19
N LYS A 2 24.86 19.89 16.37
CA LYS A 2 25.00 18.87 15.32
C LYS A 2 23.75 18.91 14.44
N ILE A 3 23.89 19.36 13.19
CA ILE A 3 22.80 19.33 12.21
C ILE A 3 22.80 17.95 11.57
N SER A 4 21.74 17.18 11.77
CA SER A 4 21.51 15.90 11.08
C SER A 4 20.78 16.17 9.76
N LYS A 5 21.31 15.69 8.65
CA LYS A 5 20.65 15.78 7.34
C LYS A 5 19.73 14.57 7.18
N GLU A 6 18.43 14.81 7.12
CA GLU A 6 17.43 13.77 6.84
C GLU A 6 17.08 13.72 5.35
N GLU A 7 16.70 12.54 4.85
CA GLU A 7 16.15 12.44 3.50
C GLU A 7 14.77 13.13 3.45
N CYS A 8 14.60 14.08 2.52
CA CYS A 8 13.30 14.68 2.29
C CYS A 8 12.31 13.65 1.76
N LEU A 9 11.07 13.67 2.24
CA LEU A 9 9.98 12.80 1.74
C LEU A 9 9.81 12.84 0.21
N ASN A 10 10.06 14.00 -0.41
CA ASN A 10 10.06 14.13 -1.86
C ASN A 10 11.15 13.27 -2.52
N HIS A 11 12.34 13.22 -1.91
CA HIS A 11 13.44 12.42 -2.42
C HIS A 11 13.15 10.91 -2.30
N VAL A 12 12.68 10.47 -1.12
CA VAL A 12 12.27 9.08 -0.89
C VAL A 12 11.17 8.65 -1.88
N ALA A 13 10.15 9.49 -2.05
CA ALA A 13 9.05 9.22 -2.98
C ALA A 13 9.51 9.14 -4.44
N LYS A 14 10.44 10.01 -4.87
CA LYS A 14 11.04 9.97 -6.22
C LYS A 14 11.83 8.68 -6.43
N ARG A 15 12.67 8.29 -5.47
CA ARG A 15 13.48 7.06 -5.52
C ARG A 15 12.60 5.82 -5.64
N LEU A 16 11.59 5.71 -4.78
CA LEU A 16 10.61 4.62 -4.81
C LEU A 16 9.85 4.59 -6.14
N GLY A 17 9.35 5.73 -6.62
CA GLY A 17 8.63 5.81 -7.89
C GLY A 17 9.47 5.37 -9.09
N THR A 18 10.76 5.71 -9.12
CA THR A 18 11.67 5.27 -10.19
C THR A 18 11.94 3.77 -10.12
N GLY A 19 12.22 3.22 -8.93
CA GLY A 19 12.43 1.78 -8.76
C GLY A 19 11.22 0.95 -9.21
N LEU A 20 10.02 1.40 -8.84
CA LEU A 20 8.77 0.73 -9.21
C LEU A 20 8.48 0.80 -10.71
N ARG A 21 8.68 1.96 -11.36
CA ARG A 21 8.53 2.07 -12.83
C ARG A 21 9.49 1.16 -13.58
N ASN A 22 10.73 1.06 -13.11
CA ASN A 22 11.72 0.14 -13.68
C ASN A 22 11.29 -1.32 -13.51
N LYS A 23 10.75 -1.67 -12.35
CA LYS A 23 10.25 -3.03 -12.08
C LYS A 23 9.04 -3.38 -12.96
N ILE A 24 8.13 -2.44 -13.17
CA ILE A 24 7.01 -2.61 -14.12
C ILE A 24 7.53 -2.83 -15.54
N LYS A 25 8.51 -2.04 -16.00
CA LYS A 25 9.12 -2.23 -17.33
C LYS A 25 9.73 -3.64 -17.46
N GLU A 26 10.44 -4.11 -16.44
CA GLU A 26 10.99 -5.47 -16.38
C GLU A 26 9.90 -6.55 -16.42
N TRP A 27 8.78 -6.36 -15.71
CA TRP A 27 7.70 -7.33 -15.71
C TRP A 27 6.90 -7.37 -17.00
N ARG A 28 6.77 -6.22 -17.66
CA ARG A 28 6.20 -6.11 -19.01
C ARG A 28 7.09 -6.84 -20.03
N SER A 29 8.41 -6.68 -19.96
CA SER A 29 9.32 -7.39 -20.88
C SER A 29 9.37 -8.90 -20.65
N LYS A 30 9.17 -9.34 -19.40
CA LYS A 30 9.11 -10.77 -19.04
C LYS A 30 7.72 -11.41 -19.23
N CYS A 31 6.75 -10.70 -19.80
CA CYS A 31 5.35 -11.15 -19.95
C CYS A 31 4.68 -11.66 -18.65
N VAL A 32 5.20 -11.30 -17.47
CA VAL A 32 4.67 -11.82 -16.19
C VAL A 32 3.35 -11.15 -15.83
N THR A 33 3.16 -9.90 -16.26
CA THR A 33 1.85 -9.26 -16.25
C THR A 33 1.19 -9.52 -17.59
N ASN A 34 0.40 -10.59 -17.70
CA ASN A 34 -0.43 -10.85 -18.88
C ASN A 34 -1.20 -9.56 -19.26
N GLY A 35 -1.11 -9.20 -20.55
CA GLY A 35 -1.46 -7.90 -21.09
C GLY A 35 -2.69 -7.22 -20.48
N SER A 36 -2.46 -6.01 -19.97
CA SER A 36 -3.25 -4.77 -20.16
C SER A 36 -4.79 -4.73 -20.03
N ARG A 37 -5.52 -5.83 -19.78
CA ARG A 37 -7.00 -5.83 -19.71
C ARG A 37 -7.62 -6.33 -18.41
N LYS A 38 -6.86 -6.99 -17.52
CA LYS A 38 -7.40 -7.39 -16.20
C LYS A 38 -7.34 -6.22 -15.21
N GLU A 39 -8.43 -6.00 -14.48
CA GLU A 39 -8.58 -4.93 -13.47
C GLU A 39 -7.48 -4.98 -12.40
N GLU A 40 -6.93 -6.17 -12.16
CA GLU A 40 -5.91 -6.47 -11.15
C GLU A 40 -4.46 -6.42 -11.70
N SER A 41 -4.28 -6.05 -12.97
CA SER A 41 -2.94 -5.84 -13.54
C SER A 41 -2.28 -4.61 -12.91
N LEU A 42 -0.96 -4.66 -12.67
CA LEU A 42 -0.20 -3.54 -12.11
C LEU A 42 -0.11 -2.40 -13.15
N LYS A 43 -1.14 -1.56 -13.17
CA LYS A 43 -1.18 -0.32 -13.95
C LYS A 43 -0.36 0.75 -13.24
N GLU A 44 0.21 1.65 -14.04
CA GLU A 44 0.99 2.78 -13.52
C GLU A 44 0.15 3.69 -12.62
N SER A 45 -1.15 3.85 -12.91
CA SER A 45 -2.10 4.58 -12.05
C SER A 45 -2.29 3.93 -10.67
N THR A 46 -2.36 2.61 -10.60
CA THR A 46 -2.39 1.86 -9.33
C THR A 46 -1.13 2.11 -8.54
N LEU A 47 0.03 2.16 -9.21
CA LEU A 47 1.31 2.45 -8.56
C LEU A 47 1.37 3.85 -7.95
N PHE A 48 0.93 4.86 -8.69
CA PHE A 48 0.87 6.24 -8.17
C PHE A 48 0.01 6.36 -6.92
N LYS A 49 -1.10 5.61 -6.86
CA LYS A 49 -1.93 5.54 -5.63
C LYS A 49 -1.17 4.91 -4.46
N HIS A 50 -0.43 3.82 -4.70
CA HIS A 50 0.41 3.19 -3.66
C HIS A 50 1.53 4.12 -3.18
N LEU A 51 2.16 4.88 -4.08
CA LEU A 51 3.15 5.90 -3.71
C LEU A 51 2.57 6.98 -2.80
N ASN A 52 1.33 7.41 -3.07
CA ASN A 52 0.64 8.37 -2.21
C ASN A 52 0.34 7.80 -0.83
N PHE A 53 -0.09 6.54 -0.74
CA PHE A 53 -0.26 5.85 0.54
C PHE A 53 1.06 5.73 1.30
N TYR A 54 2.15 5.36 0.62
CA TYR A 54 3.49 5.27 1.19
C TYR A 54 3.95 6.62 1.76
N ARG A 55 3.81 7.70 0.99
CA ARG A 55 4.18 9.06 1.42
C ARG A 55 3.39 9.49 2.65
N LYS A 56 2.09 9.20 2.66
CA LYS A 56 1.19 9.50 3.78
C LYS A 56 1.55 8.69 5.03
N ALA A 57 1.82 7.40 4.87
CA ALA A 57 2.26 6.52 5.96
C ALA A 57 3.53 7.04 6.64
N ILE A 58 4.50 7.56 5.87
CA ILE A 58 5.68 8.19 6.48
C ILE A 58 5.27 9.48 7.20
N LYS A 59 4.59 10.40 6.52
CA LYS A 59 4.23 11.72 7.07
C LYS A 59 3.48 11.61 8.41
N ASP A 60 2.53 10.69 8.51
CA ASP A 60 1.66 10.54 9.68
C ASP A 60 2.35 9.85 10.87
N ASN A 61 3.51 9.21 10.65
CA ASN A 61 4.19 8.42 11.67
C ASN A 61 5.61 8.93 12.01
N VAL A 62 6.08 10.02 11.41
CA VAL A 62 7.32 10.70 11.84
C VAL A 62 7.21 11.11 13.32
N PRO A 63 8.26 10.91 14.14
CA PRO A 63 9.60 10.38 13.79
C PRO A 63 9.78 8.86 13.99
N ASP A 64 8.72 8.11 14.27
CA ASP A 64 8.78 6.68 14.63
C ASP A 64 8.93 5.79 13.39
N VAL A 65 10.17 5.37 13.11
CA VAL A 65 10.53 4.51 11.97
C VAL A 65 9.78 3.17 11.97
N GLN A 66 9.50 2.59 13.14
CA GLN A 66 8.79 1.32 13.20
C GLN A 66 7.33 1.52 12.80
N LYS A 67 6.67 2.56 13.32
CA LYS A 67 5.31 2.91 12.90
C LYS A 67 5.22 3.25 11.42
N MET A 68 6.23 3.92 10.84
CA MET A 68 6.28 4.14 9.39
C MET A 68 6.28 2.82 8.62
N LYS A 69 7.19 1.89 8.98
CA LYS A 69 7.29 0.57 8.33
C LYS A 69 5.98 -0.19 8.44
N THR A 70 5.42 -0.28 9.65
CA THR A 70 4.12 -0.90 9.88
C THR A 70 3.05 -0.28 8.99
N ALA A 71 2.90 1.05 8.98
CA ALA A 71 1.90 1.77 8.18
C ALA A 71 2.07 1.56 6.66
N ILE A 72 3.29 1.34 6.18
CA ILE A 72 3.57 1.01 4.77
C ILE A 72 3.04 -0.39 4.43
N PHE A 73 3.44 -1.42 5.17
CA PHE A 73 2.99 -2.81 4.95
C PHE A 73 1.49 -2.94 5.08
N VAL A 74 0.94 -2.25 6.06
CA VAL A 74 -0.49 -2.06 6.29
C VAL A 74 -1.24 -1.57 5.05
N SER A 75 -0.70 -0.56 4.38
CA SER A 75 -1.32 0.00 3.19
C SER A 75 -1.26 -0.99 2.03
N LEU A 76 -0.15 -1.72 1.90
CA LEU A 76 0.05 -2.76 0.90
C LEU A 76 -0.89 -3.95 1.09
N PHE A 77 -0.96 -4.52 2.30
CA PHE A 77 -1.87 -5.61 2.62
C PHE A 77 -3.34 -5.20 2.48
N HIS A 78 -3.67 -3.96 2.85
CA HIS A 78 -5.04 -3.46 2.65
C HIS A 78 -5.43 -3.48 1.18
N THR A 79 -4.57 -3.01 0.28
CA THR A 79 -4.84 -3.01 -1.17
C THR A 79 -4.91 -4.39 -1.80
N SER A 80 -4.35 -5.41 -1.15
CA SER A 80 -4.43 -6.80 -1.61
C SER A 80 -5.47 -7.65 -0.86
N SER A 81 -6.12 -7.09 0.15
CA SER A 81 -7.14 -7.76 0.96
C SER A 81 -8.42 -7.98 0.16
N THR A 82 -9.05 -9.13 0.33
CA THR A 82 -10.34 -9.46 -0.30
C THR A 82 -11.31 -9.99 0.73
N ASP A 83 -12.61 -10.03 0.42
CA ASP A 83 -13.61 -10.59 1.34
C ASP A 83 -13.40 -12.10 1.59
N LYS A 84 -12.76 -12.81 0.65
CA LYS A 84 -12.43 -14.25 0.77
C LYS A 84 -11.11 -14.50 1.51
N ALA A 85 -10.18 -13.56 1.40
CA ALA A 85 -8.86 -13.62 2.05
C ALA A 85 -8.57 -12.25 2.70
N PRO A 86 -9.19 -11.97 3.86
CA PRO A 86 -8.99 -10.70 4.56
C PRO A 86 -7.60 -10.68 5.20
N MET A 87 -6.81 -9.67 4.87
CA MET A 87 -5.47 -9.47 5.45
C MET A 87 -5.54 -8.39 6.52
N HIS A 88 -6.24 -8.66 7.62
CA HIS A 88 -6.49 -7.68 8.69
C HIS A 88 -5.77 -7.96 10.01
N ASN A 89 -5.10 -9.10 10.14
CA ASN A 89 -4.55 -9.57 11.42
C ASN A 89 -3.38 -8.71 11.93
N GLU A 90 -2.67 -8.01 11.05
CA GLU A 90 -1.49 -7.18 11.38
C GLU A 90 -1.85 -5.70 11.66
N PHE A 91 -3.13 -5.39 11.83
CA PHE A 91 -3.62 -4.01 11.80
C PHE A 91 -3.94 -3.48 13.19
N PRO A 92 -3.50 -2.25 13.55
CA PRO A 92 -3.88 -1.64 14.81
C PRO A 92 -5.41 -1.62 14.96
N THR A 93 -5.87 -2.16 16.08
CA THR A 93 -7.27 -2.17 16.51
C THR A 93 -7.62 -0.82 17.15
N GLY A 94 -8.82 -0.29 16.90
CA GLY A 94 -9.32 0.93 17.54
C GLY A 94 -10.18 1.85 16.65
N LEU A 95 -10.98 2.71 17.28
CA LEU A 95 -11.93 3.63 16.62
C LEU A 95 -11.25 4.64 15.67
N THR A 96 -10.00 5.00 15.92
CA THR A 96 -9.22 5.95 15.09
C THR A 96 -8.53 5.27 13.92
N SER A 97 -8.76 3.97 13.72
CA SER A 97 -8.24 3.26 12.57
C SER A 97 -8.79 3.87 11.29
N TRP A 98 -7.91 4.40 10.44
CA TRP A 98 -8.25 4.88 9.08
C TRP A 98 -8.94 3.79 8.24
N ARG A 99 -8.87 2.53 8.66
CA ARG A 99 -9.34 1.38 7.89
C ARG A 99 -10.81 1.14 8.14
N PHE A 100 -11.59 1.13 7.07
CA PHE A 100 -13.03 0.89 7.14
C PHE A 100 -13.38 -0.42 7.88
N HIS A 101 -12.56 -1.47 7.75
CA HIS A 101 -12.84 -2.77 8.38
C HIS A 101 -12.68 -2.71 9.89
N GLN A 102 -11.50 -2.32 10.39
CA GLN A 102 -11.23 -2.23 11.83
C GLN A 102 -12.06 -1.13 12.50
N SER A 103 -12.35 -0.03 11.79
CA SER A 103 -13.23 1.03 12.28
C SER A 103 -14.68 0.54 12.41
N ALA A 104 -15.21 -0.18 11.41
CA ALA A 104 -16.54 -0.77 11.50
C ALA A 104 -16.64 -1.77 12.66
N LEU A 105 -15.65 -2.66 12.81
CA LEU A 105 -15.61 -3.59 13.95
C LEU A 105 -15.57 -2.84 15.30
N ALA A 106 -14.77 -1.78 15.42
CA ALA A 106 -14.69 -0.98 16.64
C ALA A 106 -15.99 -0.23 16.96
N ASN A 107 -16.79 0.10 15.93
CA ASN A 107 -18.10 0.75 16.07
C ASN A 107 -19.27 -0.25 16.17
N ASN A 108 -19.00 -1.57 16.22
CA ASN A 108 -20.02 -2.63 16.14
C ASN A 108 -20.87 -2.58 14.86
N GLU A 109 -20.31 -2.08 13.77
CA GLU A 109 -20.92 -2.02 12.45
C GLU A 109 -20.42 -3.15 11.55
N LYS A 110 -21.22 -3.51 10.53
CA LYS A 110 -20.80 -4.46 9.50
C LYS A 110 -19.80 -3.80 8.54
N PRO A 111 -18.58 -4.35 8.37
CA PRO A 111 -17.62 -3.83 7.39
C PRO A 111 -18.17 -3.83 5.96
N LYS A 112 -17.81 -2.79 5.19
CA LYS A 112 -18.10 -2.74 3.75
C LYS A 112 -17.34 -3.87 3.03
N SER A 113 -17.90 -4.35 1.93
CA SER A 113 -17.20 -5.34 1.09
C SER A 113 -15.96 -4.73 0.43
N HIS A 114 -14.88 -5.50 0.35
CA HIS A 114 -13.66 -5.15 -0.38
C HIS A 114 -13.92 -4.94 -1.88
N SER A 115 -15.05 -5.41 -2.41
CA SER A 115 -15.49 -5.10 -3.78
C SER A 115 -15.58 -3.60 -4.04
N SER A 116 -15.91 -2.80 -3.02
CA SER A 116 -16.05 -1.34 -3.08
C SER A 116 -14.72 -0.58 -3.12
N MET A 117 -13.58 -1.26 -2.93
CA MET A 117 -12.27 -0.62 -2.95
C MET A 117 -11.87 -0.17 -4.36
N LYS A 118 -11.51 1.11 -4.49
CA LYS A 118 -11.08 1.72 -5.76
C LYS A 118 -9.67 1.33 -6.21
N THR A 119 -8.90 0.69 -5.33
CA THR A 119 -7.51 0.28 -5.60
C THR A 119 -7.34 -1.13 -5.07
N LYS A 120 -7.12 -2.06 -5.99
CA LYS A 120 -6.90 -3.48 -5.70
C LYS A 120 -5.59 -3.91 -6.33
N LEU A 121 -4.86 -4.76 -5.63
CA LEU A 121 -3.60 -5.34 -6.07
C LEU A 121 -3.73 -6.86 -6.00
N SER A 122 -3.45 -7.58 -7.09
CA SER A 122 -3.54 -9.04 -7.07
C SER A 122 -2.51 -9.66 -6.13
N ALA A 123 -2.83 -10.82 -5.58
CA ALA A 123 -1.91 -11.60 -4.75
C ALA A 123 -0.59 -11.92 -5.48
N GLN A 124 -0.66 -12.25 -6.77
CA GLN A 124 0.54 -12.50 -7.61
C GLN A 124 1.49 -11.30 -7.68
N VAL A 125 0.94 -10.09 -7.58
CA VAL A 125 1.75 -8.87 -7.57
C VAL A 125 2.31 -8.62 -6.17
N LEU A 126 1.52 -8.89 -5.12
CA LEU A 126 1.97 -8.80 -3.72
C LEU A 126 3.14 -9.75 -3.43
N GLU A 127 3.07 -10.99 -3.90
CA GLU A 127 4.14 -12.01 -3.75
C GLU A 127 5.49 -11.58 -4.36
N LYS A 128 5.49 -10.62 -5.28
CA LYS A 128 6.72 -10.08 -5.87
C LYS A 128 7.30 -8.90 -5.10
N TYR A 129 6.54 -8.35 -4.14
CA TYR A 129 6.96 -7.28 -3.25
C TYR A 129 7.47 -7.78 -1.90
N LEU A 130 7.01 -8.96 -1.47
CA LEU A 130 7.47 -9.67 -0.28
C LEU A 130 8.73 -10.48 -0.61
#